data_AF-A0A2K3J7U3-F1
#
_entry.id   AF-A0A2K3J7U3-F1
#
_cell.length_a   1.000
_cell.length_b   1.000
_cell.length_c   1.000
_cell.angle_alpha   90.00
_cell.angle_beta   90.00
_cell.angle_gamma   90.00
#
_symmetry.space_group_name_H-M   'P 1'
#
loop_
_entity.id
_entity.type
_entity.pdbx_description
1 polymer ?
#
loop_
_entity_poly.entity_id
_entity_poly.type
_entity_poly.pdbx_seq_one_letter_code
_entity_poly.pdbx_strand_id
1 'polypeptide(L)'
;MKKLLFLLVFSPLLFAVDLKIETYKLYQEGKYEEACERGSKILDQYKEDEEFISLYAFSCLKADYLDKLTIPIISLKNSAEARANAAYFAVILMQKKLLLHALSDQYDLKPIKLPTTDYVLSTVFDLYTNDTAPKDRRRYNYTDPEDVNKSYRLFVTKGGPSPKMIIEEYYDTIMTKRHIYW
;
A
#
# COMPACT_ATOMS: atom_id res chain seq x y z
N MET A 1 -37.18 61.40 9.65
CA MET A 1 -35.70 61.33 9.49
C MET A 1 -35.30 59.86 9.57
N LYS A 2 -34.98 59.24 8.42
CA LYS A 2 -34.69 57.81 8.31
C LYS A 2 -33.32 57.50 8.91
N LYS A 3 -33.26 56.71 9.98
CA LYS A 3 -32.02 56.09 10.46
C LYS A 3 -31.68 54.93 9.52
N LEU A 4 -30.63 55.11 8.73
CA LEU A 4 -30.07 54.08 7.86
C LEU A 4 -29.34 53.07 8.76
N LEU A 5 -29.91 51.88 8.93
CA LEU A 5 -29.28 50.78 9.66
C LEU A 5 -28.23 50.13 8.72
N PHE A 6 -26.95 50.40 8.97
CA PHE A 6 -25.85 49.79 8.23
C PHE A 6 -25.67 48.35 8.72
N LEU A 7 -26.20 47.38 7.96
CA LEU A 7 -26.11 45.96 8.27
C LEU A 7 -24.73 45.48 7.81
N LEU A 8 -23.80 45.37 8.75
CA LEU A 8 -22.44 44.88 8.57
C LEU A 8 -22.51 43.37 8.29
N VAL A 9 -22.54 43.01 7.00
CA VAL A 9 -22.44 41.61 6.56
C VAL A 9 -21.01 41.15 6.81
N PHE A 10 -20.76 40.62 8.01
CA PHE A 10 -19.58 39.80 8.29
C PHE A 10 -19.79 38.47 7.56
N SER A 11 -19.38 38.41 6.29
CA SER A 11 -19.25 37.12 5.60
C SER A 11 -18.17 36.32 6.31
N PRO A 12 -18.45 35.14 6.89
CA PRO A 12 -17.37 34.26 7.29
C PRO A 12 -16.68 33.85 6.00
N LEU A 13 -15.47 34.36 5.78
CA LEU A 13 -14.51 33.73 4.88
C LEU A 13 -14.30 32.32 5.43
N LEU A 14 -15.10 31.38 4.91
CA LEU A 14 -14.84 29.96 5.08
C LEU A 14 -13.46 29.73 4.47
N PHE A 15 -12.45 29.59 5.32
CA PHE A 15 -11.16 29.06 4.91
C PHE A 15 -11.45 27.64 4.42
N ALA A 16 -11.62 27.48 3.10
CA ALA A 16 -11.68 26.17 2.50
C ALA A 16 -10.35 25.50 2.82
N VAL A 17 -10.40 24.47 3.66
CA VAL A 17 -9.22 23.65 3.96
C VAL A 17 -8.81 23.00 2.63
N ASP A 18 -7.60 23.30 2.17
CA ASP A 18 -7.06 22.63 0.99
C ASP A 18 -6.80 21.16 1.36
N LEU A 19 -7.68 20.31 0.85
CA LEU A 19 -7.70 18.89 1.13
C LEU A 19 -6.39 18.20 0.67
N LYS A 20 -5.74 18.74 -0.36
CA LYS A 20 -4.44 18.26 -0.86
C LYS A 20 -3.32 18.57 0.15
N ILE A 21 -3.27 19.80 0.67
CA ILE A 21 -2.25 20.21 1.66
C ILE A 21 -2.39 19.38 2.94
N GLU A 22 -3.61 19.15 3.40
CA GLU A 22 -3.85 18.31 4.58
C GLU A 22 -3.38 16.86 4.34
N THR A 23 -3.65 16.30 3.16
CA THR A 23 -3.18 14.95 2.79
C THR A 23 -1.65 14.87 2.83
N TYR A 24 -0.96 15.88 2.30
CA TYR A 24 0.50 15.97 2.37
C TYR A 24 1.01 16.05 3.81
N LYS A 25 0.37 16.86 4.65
CA LYS A 25 0.72 16.97 6.07
C LYS A 25 0.57 15.63 6.80
N LEU A 26 -0.54 14.92 6.59
CA LEU A 26 -0.76 13.59 7.17
C LEU A 26 0.34 12.60 6.76
N TYR A 27 0.76 12.62 5.50
CA TYR A 27 1.86 11.80 5.02
C TYR A 27 3.19 12.13 5.71
N GLN A 28 3.53 13.40 5.84
CA GLN A 28 4.75 13.84 6.54
C GLN A 28 4.76 13.46 8.02
N GLU A 29 3.59 13.47 8.67
CA GLU A 29 3.41 13.04 10.06
C GLU A 29 3.42 11.51 10.24
N GLY A 30 3.57 10.74 9.16
CA GLY A 30 3.56 9.27 9.20
C GLY A 30 2.16 8.65 9.34
N LYS A 31 1.10 9.45 9.24
CA LYS A 31 -0.30 9.01 9.32
C LYS A 31 -0.80 8.49 7.98
N TYR A 32 -0.18 7.40 7.52
CA TYR A 32 -0.34 6.91 6.15
C TYR A 32 -1.76 6.39 5.85
N GLU A 33 -2.42 5.76 6.82
CA GLU A 33 -3.80 5.31 6.69
C GLU A 33 -4.75 6.49 6.44
N GLU A 34 -4.65 7.53 7.28
CA GLU A 34 -5.44 8.75 7.16
C GLU A 34 -5.14 9.47 5.84
N ALA A 35 -3.86 9.59 5.47
CA ALA A 35 -3.44 10.19 4.21
C ALA A 35 -4.00 9.43 2.99
N CYS A 36 -3.97 8.09 3.03
CA CYS A 36 -4.54 7.27 1.97
C CYS A 36 -6.06 7.44 1.87
N GLU A 37 -6.79 7.36 2.99
CA GLU A 37 -8.25 7.54 2.99
C GLU A 37 -8.65 8.94 2.54
N ARG A 38 -7.92 9.94 2.98
CA ARG A 38 -8.13 11.33 2.57
C ARG A 38 -7.87 11.52 1.09
N GLY A 39 -6.72 11.05 0.61
CA GLY A 39 -6.32 11.15 -0.78
C GLY A 39 -7.31 10.44 -1.70
N SER A 40 -7.84 9.29 -1.28
CA SER A 40 -8.85 8.55 -2.04
C SER A 40 -10.11 9.36 -2.31
N LYS A 41 -10.54 10.22 -1.37
CA LYS A 41 -11.76 11.04 -1.50
C LYS A 41 -11.61 12.17 -2.51
N ILE A 42 -10.37 12.59 -2.78
CA ILE A 42 -10.07 13.74 -3.64
C ILE A 42 -9.28 13.34 -4.89
N LEU A 43 -9.01 12.04 -5.09
CA LEU A 43 -8.19 11.55 -6.19
C LEU A 43 -8.70 12.01 -7.54
N ASP A 44 -10.02 11.97 -7.76
CA ASP A 44 -10.64 12.42 -9.01
C ASP A 44 -10.43 13.91 -9.29
N GLN A 45 -10.33 14.74 -8.23
CA GLN A 45 -10.09 16.17 -8.35
C GLN A 45 -8.66 16.49 -8.80
N TYR A 46 -7.71 15.61 -8.45
CA TYR A 46 -6.27 15.78 -8.71
C TYR A 46 -5.72 14.67 -9.63
N LYS A 47 -6.57 14.08 -10.48
CA LYS A 47 -6.23 12.94 -11.34
C LYS A 47 -5.19 13.23 -12.44
N GLU A 48 -4.91 14.50 -12.71
CA GLU A 48 -3.87 14.93 -13.65
C GLU A 48 -2.56 15.34 -12.93
N ASP A 49 -2.57 15.33 -11.60
CA ASP A 49 -1.44 15.73 -10.75
C ASP A 49 -0.65 14.48 -10.32
N GLU A 50 0.35 14.10 -11.11
CA GLU A 50 1.14 12.88 -10.88
C GLU A 50 1.90 12.88 -9.55
N GLU A 51 2.25 14.06 -9.03
CA GLU A 51 2.88 14.19 -7.71
C GLU A 51 1.88 13.83 -6.62
N PHE A 52 0.66 14.38 -6.68
CA PHE A 52 -0.40 14.03 -5.75
C PHE A 52 -0.79 12.56 -5.82
N ILE A 53 -0.93 12.00 -7.03
CA ILE A 53 -1.26 10.58 -7.22
C ILE A 53 -0.17 9.70 -6.62
N SER A 54 1.11 10.06 -6.80
CA SER A 54 2.24 9.35 -6.19
C SER A 54 2.19 9.42 -4.66
N LEU A 55 1.95 10.60 -4.09
CA LEU A 55 1.78 10.80 -2.64
C LEU A 55 0.66 9.91 -2.08
N TYR A 56 -0.50 9.92 -2.74
CA TYR A 56 -1.63 9.07 -2.39
C TYR A 56 -1.26 7.58 -2.45
N ALA A 57 -0.62 7.14 -3.54
CA ALA A 57 -0.23 5.75 -3.75
C ALA A 57 0.76 5.27 -2.68
N PHE A 58 1.79 6.07 -2.37
CA PHE A 58 2.75 5.75 -1.31
C PHE A 58 2.09 5.75 0.08
N SER A 59 1.14 6.64 0.33
CA SER A 59 0.33 6.59 1.57
C SER A 59 -0.39 5.26 1.69
N CYS A 60 -1.08 4.82 0.64
CA CYS A 60 -1.81 3.56 0.64
C CYS A 60 -0.88 2.35 0.74
N LEU A 61 0.27 2.37 0.07
CA LEU A 61 1.27 1.31 0.17
C LEU A 61 1.78 1.16 1.61
N LYS A 62 2.13 2.27 2.27
CA LYS A 62 2.64 2.25 3.66
C LYS A 62 1.58 1.85 4.68
N ALA A 63 0.30 2.04 4.34
CA ALA A 63 -0.85 1.55 5.09
C ALA A 63 -1.28 0.12 4.72
N ASP A 64 -0.53 -0.58 3.87
CA ASP A 64 -0.83 -1.93 3.34
C ASP A 64 -2.13 -2.04 2.52
N TYR A 65 -2.67 -0.92 2.04
CA TYR A 65 -3.89 -0.84 1.23
C TYR A 65 -3.59 -1.04 -0.27
N LEU A 66 -3.02 -2.20 -0.60
CA LEU A 66 -2.47 -2.48 -1.93
C LEU A 66 -3.52 -2.43 -3.07
N ASP A 67 -4.78 -2.75 -2.80
CA ASP A 67 -5.82 -2.73 -3.85
C ASP A 67 -6.11 -1.31 -4.37
N LYS A 68 -5.84 -0.30 -3.53
CA LYS A 68 -5.96 1.12 -3.91
C LYS A 68 -4.88 1.57 -4.89
N LEU A 69 -3.83 0.78 -5.12
CA LEU A 69 -2.77 1.08 -6.08
C LEU A 69 -3.20 0.93 -7.55
N THR A 70 -4.34 0.27 -7.80
CA THR A 70 -4.84 0.03 -9.16
C THR A 70 -4.99 1.32 -9.97
N ILE A 71 -5.58 2.37 -9.37
CA ILE A 71 -5.77 3.66 -10.05
C ILE A 71 -4.42 4.37 -10.29
N PRO A 72 -3.54 4.53 -9.28
CA PRO A 72 -2.20 5.07 -9.49
C PRO A 72 -1.41 4.38 -10.60
N ILE A 73 -1.44 3.04 -10.67
CA ILE A 73 -0.69 2.26 -11.68
C ILE A 73 -1.10 2.65 -13.10
N ILE A 74 -2.39 2.86 -13.36
CA ILE A 74 -2.88 3.20 -14.71
C ILE A 74 -2.78 4.70 -15.02
N SER A 75 -2.76 5.56 -14.00
CA SER A 75 -2.75 7.02 -14.15
C SER A 75 -1.35 7.60 -14.31
N LEU A 76 -0.35 7.07 -13.58
CA LEU A 76 1.02 7.56 -13.56
C LEU A 76 1.79 7.15 -14.83
N LYS A 77 1.91 8.03 -15.83
CA LYS A 77 2.48 7.67 -17.14
C LYS A 77 3.21 8.79 -17.89
N ASN A 78 2.99 10.05 -17.53
CA ASN A 78 3.44 11.20 -18.29
C ASN A 78 4.92 11.49 -18.04
N SER A 79 5.34 11.61 -16.77
CA SER A 79 6.75 11.80 -16.38
C SER A 79 7.52 10.48 -16.27
N ALA A 80 8.86 10.57 -16.30
CA ALA A 80 9.72 9.40 -16.12
C ALA A 80 9.59 8.83 -14.71
N GLU A 81 9.52 9.72 -13.73
CA GLU A 81 9.32 9.44 -12.31
C GLU A 81 7.96 8.78 -12.08
N ALA A 82 6.88 9.29 -12.69
CA ALA A 82 5.56 8.68 -12.60
C ALA A 82 5.56 7.25 -13.17
N ARG A 83 6.16 7.03 -14.36
CA ARG A 83 6.27 5.68 -14.93
C ARG A 83 7.07 4.73 -14.04
N ALA A 84 8.13 5.21 -13.40
CA ALA A 84 8.90 4.40 -12.45
C ALA A 84 8.06 4.02 -11.23
N ASN A 85 7.32 4.97 -10.65
CA ASN A 85 6.41 4.72 -9.54
C ASN A 85 5.30 3.73 -9.92
N ALA A 86 4.69 3.89 -11.10
CA ALA A 86 3.67 2.98 -11.62
C ALA A 86 4.19 1.55 -11.73
N ALA A 87 5.39 1.37 -12.30
CA ALA A 87 6.02 0.07 -12.42
C ALA A 87 6.32 -0.55 -11.04
N TYR A 88 6.84 0.25 -10.10
CA TYR A 88 7.10 -0.17 -8.72
C TYR A 88 5.81 -0.67 -8.02
N PHE A 89 4.71 0.07 -8.11
CA PHE A 89 3.43 -0.34 -7.54
C PHE A 89 2.85 -1.60 -8.23
N ALA A 90 2.99 -1.70 -9.55
CA ALA A 90 2.52 -2.84 -10.31
C ALA A 90 3.24 -4.14 -9.94
N VAL A 91 4.55 -4.07 -9.70
CA VAL A 91 5.34 -5.22 -9.22
C VAL A 91 4.81 -5.72 -7.88
N ILE A 92 4.60 -4.83 -6.92
CA ILE A 92 4.09 -5.18 -5.58
C ILE A 92 2.70 -5.80 -5.69
N LEU A 93 1.79 -5.19 -6.45
CA LEU A 93 0.43 -5.70 -6.62
C LEU A 93 0.42 -7.07 -7.33
N MET A 94 1.30 -7.28 -8.31
CA MET A 94 1.44 -8.56 -9.00
C MET A 94 1.96 -9.65 -8.06
N GLN A 95 3.00 -9.36 -7.29
CA GLN A 95 3.53 -10.27 -6.26
C GLN A 95 2.44 -10.66 -5.26
N LYS A 96 1.60 -9.72 -4.83
CA LYS A 96 0.43 -9.98 -3.95
C LYS A 96 -0.49 -11.03 -4.57
N LYS A 97 -0.90 -10.81 -5.82
CA LYS A 97 -1.86 -11.69 -6.52
C LYS A 97 -1.29 -13.08 -6.74
N LEU A 98 -0.05 -13.17 -7.19
CA LEU A 98 0.63 -14.44 -7.43
C LEU A 98 0.81 -15.23 -6.12
N LEU A 99 1.26 -14.58 -5.05
CA LEU A 99 1.47 -15.23 -3.77
C LEU A 99 0.15 -15.72 -3.17
N LEU A 100 -0.92 -14.91 -3.24
CA LEU A 100 -2.25 -15.34 -2.80
C LEU A 100 -2.78 -16.53 -3.62
N HIS A 101 -2.58 -16.55 -4.94
CA HIS A 101 -2.96 -17.66 -5.82
C HIS A 101 -2.19 -18.94 -5.45
N ALA A 102 -0.89 -18.85 -5.21
CA ALA A 102 -0.07 -19.98 -4.79
C ALA A 102 -0.51 -20.55 -3.44
N LEU A 103 -0.75 -19.68 -2.46
CA LEU A 103 -1.15 -20.09 -1.10
C LEU A 103 -2.57 -20.64 -1.03
N SER A 104 -3.50 -20.14 -1.86
CA SER A 104 -4.91 -20.52 -1.82
C SER A 104 -5.21 -21.72 -2.71
N ASP A 105 -4.65 -21.73 -3.92
CA ASP A 105 -5.00 -22.66 -4.99
C ASP A 105 -3.91 -23.71 -5.25
N GLN A 106 -2.85 -23.72 -4.43
CA GLN A 106 -1.68 -24.60 -4.59
C GLN A 106 -1.02 -24.45 -5.96
N TYR A 107 -1.12 -23.26 -6.56
CA TYR A 107 -0.45 -22.95 -7.81
C TYR A 107 1.06 -22.99 -7.59
N ASP A 108 1.75 -23.79 -8.41
CA ASP A 108 3.20 -23.85 -8.42
C ASP A 108 3.77 -22.58 -9.05
N LEU A 109 4.15 -21.63 -8.20
CA LEU A 109 5.04 -20.54 -8.58
C LEU A 109 6.44 -21.13 -8.84
N LYS A 110 6.59 -21.81 -9.98
CA LYS A 110 7.90 -22.04 -10.61
C LYS A 110 8.72 -20.76 -10.54
N PRO A 111 10.07 -20.82 -10.51
CA PRO A 111 10.89 -19.62 -10.31
C PRO A 111 10.59 -18.57 -11.39
N ILE A 112 9.76 -17.59 -11.04
CA ILE A 112 9.46 -16.42 -11.83
C ILE A 112 10.32 -15.30 -11.27
N LYS A 113 11.18 -14.73 -12.11
CA LYS A 113 11.95 -13.54 -11.75
C LYS A 113 11.11 -12.30 -12.00
N LEU A 114 10.51 -11.77 -10.94
CA LEU A 114 9.95 -10.42 -10.92
C LEU A 114 11.02 -9.45 -10.38
N PRO A 115 10.92 -8.14 -10.68
CA PRO A 115 11.74 -7.15 -10.00
C PRO A 115 11.52 -7.20 -8.48
N THR A 116 12.58 -7.04 -7.71
CA THR A 116 12.53 -6.94 -6.25
C THR A 116 12.38 -5.47 -5.86
N THR A 117 11.49 -5.18 -4.90
CA THR A 117 11.34 -3.85 -4.27
C THR A 117 11.75 -3.90 -2.80
N ASP A 118 11.85 -2.73 -2.17
CA ASP A 118 12.08 -2.59 -0.72
C ASP A 118 10.83 -2.86 0.13
N TYR A 119 9.68 -3.11 -0.49
CA TYR A 119 8.47 -3.45 0.23
C TYR A 119 8.49 -4.91 0.67
N VAL A 120 8.06 -5.19 1.91
CA VAL A 120 8.13 -6.51 2.57
C VAL A 120 7.62 -7.68 1.72
N LEU A 121 6.61 -7.43 0.90
CA LEU A 121 6.02 -8.44 0.04
C LEU A 121 6.98 -8.94 -1.03
N SER A 122 7.87 -8.09 -1.55
CA SER A 122 8.91 -8.50 -2.50
C SER A 122 9.90 -9.46 -1.84
N THR A 123 10.39 -9.14 -0.64
CA THR A 123 11.29 -10.03 0.12
C THR A 123 10.64 -11.39 0.36
N VAL A 124 9.40 -11.42 0.84
CA VAL A 124 8.68 -12.67 1.12
C VAL A 124 8.34 -13.43 -0.16
N PHE A 125 8.04 -12.74 -1.26
CA PHE A 125 7.81 -13.37 -2.56
C PHE A 125 9.08 -14.07 -3.07
N ASP A 126 10.24 -13.42 -2.99
CA ASP A 126 11.52 -13.99 -3.42
C ASP A 126 11.90 -15.19 -2.54
N LEU A 127 11.69 -15.10 -1.22
CA LEU A 127 11.89 -16.23 -0.31
C LEU A 127 10.95 -17.40 -0.63
N TYR A 128 9.67 -17.11 -0.91
CA TYR A 128 8.69 -18.14 -1.22
C TYR A 128 8.98 -18.86 -2.55
N THR A 129 9.34 -18.12 -3.59
CA THR A 129 9.61 -18.67 -4.94
C THR A 129 10.91 -19.46 -5.00
N ASN A 130 11.91 -19.11 -4.19
CA ASN A 130 13.18 -19.83 -4.12
C ASN A 130 13.17 -21.02 -3.14
N ASP A 131 12.20 -21.07 -2.22
CA ASP A 131 12.08 -22.19 -1.28
C ASP A 131 11.66 -23.48 -2.01
N THR A 132 12.52 -24.50 -1.94
CA THR A 132 12.35 -25.82 -2.58
C THR A 132 11.60 -26.83 -1.71
N ALA A 133 11.24 -26.46 -0.48
CA ALA A 133 10.46 -27.32 0.39
C ALA A 133 9.04 -27.57 -0.17
N PRO A 134 8.41 -28.71 0.19
CA PRO A 134 7.02 -28.97 -0.17
C PRO A 134 6.08 -27.83 0.26
N LYS A 135 5.26 -27.36 -0.70
CA LYS A 135 4.30 -26.24 -0.54
C LYS A 135 2.92 -26.68 -0.05
N ASP A 136 2.82 -27.85 0.58
CA ASP A 136 1.60 -28.38 1.20
C ASP A 136 1.36 -27.82 2.62
N ARG A 137 2.23 -26.89 3.05
CA ARG A 137 2.22 -26.29 4.39
C ARG A 137 1.26 -25.12 4.43
N ARG A 138 0.59 -24.97 5.58
CA ARG A 138 -0.32 -23.83 5.85
C ARG A 138 0.41 -22.57 6.31
N ARG A 139 1.68 -22.69 6.70
CA ARG A 139 2.51 -21.62 7.23
C ARG A 139 3.93 -21.81 6.75
N TYR A 140 4.56 -20.72 6.36
CA TYR A 140 5.93 -20.65 5.89
C TYR A 140 6.70 -19.71 6.80
N ASN A 141 7.84 -20.16 7.30
CA ASN A 141 8.73 -19.33 8.10
C ASN A 141 10.03 -19.17 7.31
N TYR A 142 10.49 -17.93 7.16
CA TYR A 142 11.71 -17.60 6.46
C TYR A 142 12.58 -16.71 7.33
N THR A 143 13.90 -16.85 7.21
CA THR A 143 14.88 -15.92 7.76
C THR A 143 15.30 -14.97 6.64
N ASP A 144 15.49 -13.70 6.97
CA ASP A 144 16.03 -12.74 6.03
C ASP A 144 17.48 -13.15 5.66
N PRO A 145 17.86 -13.15 4.37
CA PRO A 145 19.20 -13.55 3.96
C PRO A 145 20.29 -12.54 4.36
N GLU A 146 19.93 -11.27 4.56
CA GLU A 146 20.86 -10.19 4.90
C GLU A 146 20.93 -9.92 6.41
N ASP A 147 19.89 -10.30 7.18
CA ASP A 147 19.83 -10.14 8.64
C ASP A 147 19.25 -11.38 9.34
N VAL A 148 20.11 -12.16 9.99
CA VAL A 148 19.73 -13.40 10.70
C VAL A 148 18.74 -13.17 11.85
N ASN A 149 18.66 -11.95 12.40
CA ASN A 149 17.72 -11.62 13.46
C ASN A 149 16.35 -11.26 12.89
N LYS A 150 16.25 -10.95 11.59
CA LYS A 150 14.98 -10.66 10.94
C LYS A 150 14.38 -11.93 10.36
N SER A 151 13.10 -12.16 10.63
CA SER A 151 12.37 -13.29 10.06
C SER A 151 10.93 -12.96 9.70
N TYR A 152 10.37 -13.79 8.84
CA TYR A 152 9.06 -13.60 8.23
C TYR A 152 8.21 -14.84 8.42
N ARG A 153 6.92 -14.64 8.71
CA ARG A 153 5.92 -15.70 8.67
C ARG A 153 4.83 -15.37 7.68
N LEU A 154 4.62 -16.26 6.71
CA LEU A 154 3.61 -16.15 5.67
C LEU A 154 2.54 -17.24 5.84
N PHE A 155 1.27 -16.85 5.80
CA PHE A 155 0.14 -17.79 5.85
C PHE A 155 -1.15 -17.16 5.34
N VAL A 156 -2.16 -18.01 5.07
CA VAL A 156 -3.53 -17.57 4.76
C VAL A 156 -4.50 -17.92 5.88
N THR A 157 -5.45 -17.04 6.17
CA THR A 157 -6.50 -17.30 7.17
C THR A 157 -7.48 -18.36 6.67
N LYS A 158 -7.87 -19.30 7.52
CA LYS A 158 -8.95 -20.26 7.23
C LYS A 158 -10.33 -19.61 7.40
N GLY A 159 -11.29 -20.02 6.58
CA GLY A 159 -12.70 -20.07 6.99
C GLY A 159 -13.59 -18.87 6.62
N GLY A 160 -13.39 -18.24 5.47
CA GLY A 160 -14.31 -17.23 4.94
C GLY A 160 -14.35 -17.20 3.41
N PRO A 161 -15.31 -16.48 2.81
CA PRO A 161 -15.42 -16.36 1.35
C PRO A 161 -14.25 -15.60 0.70
N SER A 162 -13.45 -14.87 1.49
CA SER A 162 -12.26 -14.13 1.05
C SER A 162 -11.09 -14.48 1.98
N PRO A 163 -10.16 -15.35 1.55
CA PRO A 163 -8.98 -15.69 2.33
C PRO A 163 -8.05 -14.48 2.44
N LYS A 164 -7.54 -14.21 3.63
CA LYS A 164 -6.57 -13.14 3.86
C LYS A 164 -5.18 -13.72 3.88
N MET A 165 -4.26 -13.14 3.10
CA MET A 165 -2.84 -13.42 3.18
C MET A 165 -2.22 -12.54 4.27
N ILE A 166 -1.47 -13.15 5.18
CA ILE A 166 -0.83 -12.48 6.31
C ILE A 166 0.67 -12.67 6.20
N ILE A 167 1.39 -11.57 6.38
CA ILE A 167 2.85 -11.55 6.58
C ILE A 167 3.12 -10.95 7.95
N GLU A 168 3.83 -11.69 8.80
CA GLU A 168 4.33 -11.19 10.07
C GLU A 168 5.84 -11.00 9.98
N GLU A 169 6.33 -9.83 10.38
CA GLU A 169 7.75 -9.53 10.55
C GLU A 169 8.16 -9.72 12.00
N TYR A 170 9.34 -10.28 12.21
CA TYR A 170 9.94 -10.51 13.51
C TYR A 170 11.36 -9.95 13.54
N TYR A 171 11.75 -9.43 14.70
CA TYR A 171 13.14 -9.23 15.07
C TYR A 171 13.43 -10.08 16.31
N ASP A 172 14.41 -10.96 16.20
CA ASP A 172 14.63 -12.11 17.08
C ASP A 172 13.35 -12.95 17.21
N THR A 173 12.67 -12.84 18.36
CA THR A 173 11.42 -13.54 18.65
C THR A 173 10.21 -12.59 18.76
N ILE A 174 10.44 -11.28 18.63
CA ILE A 174 9.43 -10.25 18.85
C ILE A 174 8.79 -9.88 17.52
N MET A 175 7.46 -10.01 17.42
CA MET A 175 6.71 -9.58 16.24
C MET A 175 6.73 -8.04 16.17
N THR A 176 7.32 -7.49 15.12
CA THR A 176 7.46 -6.04 14.93
C THR A 176 6.31 -5.47 14.10
N LYS A 177 5.85 -6.20 13.08
CA LYS A 177 4.78 -5.76 12.20
C LYS A 177 3.94 -6.94 11.69
N ARG A 178 2.66 -6.69 11.43
CA ARG A 178 1.76 -7.63 10.77
C ARG A 178 1.08 -6.92 9.61
N HIS A 179 1.24 -7.48 8.42
CA HIS A 179 0.59 -7.05 7.18
C HIS A 179 -0.56 -8.00 6.87
N ILE A 180 -1.68 -7.44 6.46
CA ILE A 180 -2.89 -8.19 6.13
C ILE A 180 -3.33 -7.76 4.73
N TYR A 181 -3.51 -8.73 3.84
CA TYR A 181 -3.90 -8.51 2.46
C TYR A 181 -5.12 -9.37 2.11
N TRP A 182 -6.03 -8.79 1.32
CA TRP A 182 -7.28 -9.40 0.84
C TRP A 182 -7.18 -9.86 -0.61
#